data_AF-A0A1F9PK82-F1
#
_entry.id   AF-A0A1F9PK82-F1
#
_cell.length_a   1.000
_cell.length_b   1.000
_cell.length_c   1.000
_cell.angle_alpha   90.00
_cell.angle_beta   90.00
_cell.angle_gamma   90.00
#
_symmetry.space_group_name_H-M   'P 1'
#
loop_
_entity.id
_entity.type
_entity.pdbx_description
1 polymer ?
#
loop_
_entity_poly.entity_id
_entity_poly.type
_entity_poly.pdbx_seq_one_letter_code
_entity_poly.pdbx_strand_id
1 'polypeptide(L)'
;MDAKAAIAEMDGLSERAATLAAFGLYDDLWKLSDDNQRAELKKERSKVLSDVFGMGAESPELRLELCNLLIGQKDVAGALVQLDAAAQLLITYDAKSLARYGRILAIKPRLVAAGVKAEGMTSLDSALATYKNGAFDFLKEQAENNQDYTQVGADQNKQIETELSQVAKLGFVNEAQAQEVRGFIQKWKAEKTKLDKEIEEQRKKDEAEMKAQAEKDKKADEAAKAGSGATPAPGTPGSTFGVPNSTGTGKAPATGTTAPPSGNSKASSPAGSGAASKPPVKKGG
;
A
#
# COMPACT_ATOMS: atom_id res chain seq x y z
N MET A 1 9.16 10.07 -38.24
CA MET A 1 9.79 8.74 -38.11
C MET A 1 9.06 7.99 -37.02
N ASP A 2 8.68 6.73 -37.24
CA ASP A 2 7.97 5.93 -36.25
C ASP A 2 8.94 5.49 -35.15
N ALA A 3 8.86 6.12 -33.98
CA ALA A 3 9.73 5.80 -32.84
C ALA A 3 9.60 4.34 -32.41
N LYS A 4 8.45 3.71 -32.65
CA LYS A 4 8.23 2.28 -32.39
C LYS A 4 9.06 1.41 -33.32
N ALA A 5 9.15 1.77 -34.60
CA ALA A 5 9.95 1.04 -35.58
C ALA A 5 11.46 1.17 -35.29
N ALA A 6 11.93 2.37 -34.94
CA ALA A 6 13.33 2.61 -34.62
C ALA A 6 13.79 1.89 -33.32
N ILE A 7 12.89 1.73 -32.34
CA ILE A 7 13.19 1.01 -31.08
C ILE A 7 13.05 -0.50 -31.27
N ALA A 8 12.10 -0.98 -32.08
CA ALA A 8 11.94 -2.40 -32.39
C ALA A 8 13.10 -2.99 -33.22
N GLU A 9 13.82 -2.16 -33.98
CA GLU A 9 15.00 -2.57 -34.75
C GLU A 9 16.27 -2.73 -33.90
N MET A 10 16.30 -2.23 -32.64
CA MET A 10 17.54 -2.10 -31.87
C MET A 10 17.79 -3.14 -30.77
N ASP A 11 16.85 -4.02 -30.42
CA ASP A 11 17.14 -5.19 -29.56
C ASP A 11 15.91 -6.08 -29.52
N GLY A 12 16.08 -7.38 -29.23
CA GLY A 12 15.03 -8.39 -29.06
C GLY A 12 14.07 -8.16 -27.87
N LEU A 13 13.82 -6.91 -27.53
CA LEU A 13 12.85 -6.43 -26.56
C LEU A 13 11.45 -6.72 -27.06
N SER A 14 10.67 -7.44 -26.25
CA SER A 14 9.24 -7.66 -26.51
C SER A 14 8.56 -6.35 -26.93
N GLU A 15 7.60 -6.40 -27.86
CA GLU A 15 6.84 -5.23 -28.33
C GLU A 15 6.34 -4.32 -27.19
N ARG A 16 6.11 -4.92 -26.01
CA ARG A 16 5.76 -4.23 -24.77
C ARG A 16 6.85 -3.30 -24.27
N ALA A 17 8.09 -3.74 -24.23
CA ALA A 17 9.22 -2.93 -23.78
C ALA A 17 9.49 -1.77 -24.76
N ALA A 18 9.38 -2.01 -26.07
CA ALA A 18 9.50 -0.94 -27.07
C ALA A 18 8.39 0.12 -26.91
N THR A 19 7.15 -0.31 -26.69
CA THR A 19 6.00 0.59 -26.48
C THR A 19 6.13 1.39 -25.18
N LEU A 20 6.61 0.77 -24.10
CA LEU A 20 6.86 1.47 -22.82
C LEU A 20 8.05 2.44 -22.92
N ALA A 21 9.10 2.10 -23.64
CA ALA A 21 10.23 2.99 -23.90
C ALA A 21 9.80 4.20 -24.73
N ALA A 22 9.02 3.97 -25.79
CA ALA A 22 8.42 5.06 -26.58
C ALA A 22 7.51 5.94 -25.71
N PHE A 23 6.69 5.35 -24.85
CA PHE A 23 5.88 6.11 -23.88
C PHE A 23 6.74 6.98 -22.97
N GLY A 24 7.79 6.43 -22.35
CA GLY A 24 8.68 7.19 -21.48
C GLY A 24 9.27 8.42 -22.17
N LEU A 25 9.82 8.24 -23.38
CA LEU A 25 10.39 9.33 -24.18
C LEU A 25 9.34 10.39 -24.55
N TYR A 26 8.16 9.97 -25.01
CA TYR A 26 7.09 10.89 -25.38
C TYR A 26 6.44 11.57 -24.16
N ASP A 27 6.42 10.92 -23.00
CA ASP A 27 5.88 11.48 -21.77
C ASP A 27 6.75 12.61 -21.24
N ASP A 28 8.07 12.46 -21.29
CA ASP A 28 9.00 13.53 -20.94
C ASP A 28 8.90 14.70 -21.92
N LEU A 29 8.90 14.43 -23.23
CA LEU A 29 8.71 15.46 -24.24
C LEU A 29 7.40 16.20 -24.03
N TRP A 30 6.29 15.48 -23.82
CA TRP A 30 4.97 16.06 -23.60
C TRP A 30 4.93 16.96 -22.36
N LYS A 31 5.50 16.51 -21.24
CA LYS A 31 5.53 17.29 -19.99
C LYS A 31 6.37 18.56 -20.11
N LEU A 32 7.49 18.49 -20.82
CA LEU A 32 8.39 19.63 -21.04
C LEU A 32 7.89 20.59 -22.13
N SER A 33 6.95 20.16 -22.97
CA SER A 33 6.38 20.96 -24.05
C SER A 33 5.45 22.07 -23.54
N ASP A 34 5.50 23.22 -24.19
CA ASP A 34 4.52 24.31 -24.01
C ASP A 34 3.18 24.00 -24.70
N ASP A 35 2.20 24.90 -24.57
CA ASP A 35 0.86 24.70 -25.13
C ASP A 35 0.84 24.59 -26.66
N ASN A 36 1.71 25.31 -27.36
CA ASN A 36 1.80 25.26 -28.82
C ASN A 36 2.41 23.94 -29.28
N GLN A 37 3.52 23.54 -28.65
CA GLN A 37 4.18 22.26 -28.90
C GLN A 37 3.25 21.08 -28.59
N ARG A 38 2.53 21.14 -27.46
CA ARG A 38 1.52 20.13 -27.12
C ARG A 38 0.41 20.07 -28.14
N ALA A 39 -0.01 21.19 -28.73
CA ALA A 39 -1.03 21.20 -29.78
C ALA A 39 -0.60 20.38 -31.00
N GLU A 40 0.67 20.47 -31.39
CA GLU A 40 1.26 19.69 -32.49
C GLU A 40 1.42 18.21 -32.13
N LEU A 41 1.73 17.91 -30.87
CA LEU A 41 1.96 16.54 -30.39
C LEU A 41 0.68 15.76 -30.05
N LYS A 42 -0.51 16.39 -30.01
CA LYS A 42 -1.76 15.74 -29.56
C LYS A 42 -2.04 14.40 -30.24
N LYS A 43 -1.83 14.33 -31.55
CA LYS A 43 -2.10 13.14 -32.36
C LYS A 43 -1.15 11.99 -32.03
N GLU A 44 0.14 12.31 -31.88
CA GLU A 44 1.13 11.30 -31.52
C GLU A 44 0.95 10.86 -30.07
N ARG A 45 0.66 11.80 -29.17
CA ARG A 45 0.36 11.50 -27.76
C ARG A 45 -0.85 10.57 -27.63
N SER A 46 -1.94 10.82 -28.36
CA SER A 46 -3.10 9.92 -28.34
C SER A 46 -2.77 8.53 -28.89
N LYS A 47 -1.93 8.44 -29.93
CA LYS A 47 -1.49 7.15 -30.49
C LYS A 47 -0.67 6.36 -29.47
N VAL A 48 0.36 6.99 -28.90
CA VAL A 48 1.23 6.37 -27.90
C VAL A 48 0.44 5.90 -26.67
N LEU A 49 -0.49 6.72 -26.17
CA LEU A 49 -1.36 6.32 -25.06
C LEU A 49 -2.28 5.14 -25.43
N SER A 50 -2.90 5.17 -26.62
CA SER A 50 -3.72 4.05 -27.11
C SER A 50 -2.92 2.75 -27.22
N ASP A 51 -1.69 2.82 -27.73
CA ASP A 51 -0.80 1.66 -27.82
C ASP A 51 -0.47 1.12 -26.43
N VAL A 52 -0.11 1.98 -25.47
CA VAL A 52 0.15 1.59 -24.07
C VAL A 52 -1.05 0.88 -23.45
N PHE A 53 -2.26 1.39 -23.66
CA PHE A 53 -3.48 0.74 -23.16
C PHE A 53 -3.81 -0.57 -23.89
N GLY A 54 -3.49 -0.68 -25.18
CA GLY A 54 -3.60 -1.93 -25.94
C GLY A 54 -2.75 -3.06 -25.37
N MET A 55 -1.74 -2.75 -24.55
CA MET A 55 -0.87 -3.72 -23.88
C MET A 55 -1.25 -4.03 -22.43
N GLY A 56 -2.42 -3.56 -21.99
CA GLY A 56 -2.95 -3.82 -20.65
C GLY A 56 -2.37 -2.94 -19.54
N ALA A 57 -1.85 -1.76 -19.87
CA ALA A 57 -1.54 -0.76 -18.84
C ALA A 57 -2.85 -0.24 -18.21
N GLU A 58 -2.86 -0.01 -16.90
CA GLU A 58 -4.02 0.54 -16.20
C GLU A 58 -3.63 1.80 -15.43
N SER A 59 -4.05 2.96 -15.94
CA SER A 59 -3.81 4.25 -15.31
C SER A 59 -5.01 5.16 -15.52
N PRO A 60 -5.80 5.47 -14.48
CA PRO A 60 -6.99 6.31 -14.64
C PRO A 60 -6.60 7.72 -15.12
N GLU A 61 -5.46 8.24 -14.71
CA GLU A 61 -5.00 9.57 -15.12
C GLU A 61 -4.70 9.64 -16.61
N LEU A 62 -3.98 8.65 -17.14
CA LEU A 62 -3.64 8.58 -18.55
C LEU A 62 -4.88 8.28 -19.41
N ARG A 63 -5.87 7.53 -18.87
CA ARG A 63 -7.15 7.28 -19.56
C ARG A 63 -7.96 8.58 -19.67
N LEU A 64 -8.00 9.39 -18.62
CA LEU A 64 -8.65 10.71 -18.66
C LEU A 64 -7.92 11.68 -19.59
N GLU A 65 -6.59 11.62 -19.67
CA GLU A 65 -5.81 12.39 -20.64
C GLU A 65 -6.17 11.98 -22.08
N LEU A 66 -6.10 10.68 -22.37
CA LEU A 66 -6.45 10.15 -23.69
C LEU A 66 -7.89 10.49 -24.08
N CYS A 67 -8.85 10.37 -23.15
CA CYS A 67 -10.23 10.78 -23.37
C CYS A 67 -10.32 12.23 -23.86
N ASN A 68 -9.62 13.17 -23.20
CA ASN A 68 -9.62 14.58 -23.59
C ASN A 68 -8.99 14.81 -24.97
N LEU A 69 -7.90 14.10 -25.29
CA LEU A 69 -7.27 14.16 -26.60
C LEU A 69 -8.21 13.66 -27.71
N LEU A 70 -8.89 12.54 -27.48
CA LEU A 70 -9.83 11.95 -28.43
C LEU A 70 -11.07 12.83 -28.66
N ILE A 71 -11.60 13.47 -27.60
CA ILE A 71 -12.65 14.50 -27.76
C ILE A 71 -12.18 15.62 -28.69
N GLY A 72 -10.95 16.13 -28.51
CA GLY A 72 -10.37 17.17 -29.36
C GLY A 72 -10.19 16.73 -30.81
N GLN A 73 -9.97 15.44 -31.03
CA GLN A 73 -9.84 14.82 -32.36
C GLN A 73 -11.17 14.39 -32.97
N LYS A 74 -12.29 14.65 -32.27
CA LYS A 74 -13.65 14.21 -32.65
C LYS A 74 -13.84 12.69 -32.69
N ASP A 75 -12.94 11.92 -32.07
CA ASP A 75 -13.14 10.50 -31.82
C ASP A 75 -13.91 10.32 -30.51
N VAL A 76 -15.21 10.56 -30.58
CA VAL A 76 -16.08 10.57 -29.40
C VAL A 76 -16.32 9.14 -28.87
N ALA A 77 -16.32 8.14 -29.75
CA ALA A 77 -16.48 6.75 -29.37
C ALA A 77 -15.25 6.24 -28.59
N GLY A 78 -14.05 6.50 -29.09
CA GLY A 78 -12.81 6.20 -28.38
C GLY A 78 -12.73 6.94 -27.05
N ALA A 79 -13.11 8.22 -27.02
CA ALA A 79 -13.11 9.00 -25.79
C ALA A 79 -14.04 8.41 -24.71
N LEU A 80 -15.23 7.96 -25.09
CA LEU A 80 -16.17 7.32 -24.18
C LEU A 80 -15.61 6.01 -23.59
N VAL A 81 -14.97 5.17 -24.43
CA VAL A 81 -14.32 3.93 -23.97
C VAL A 81 -13.26 4.22 -22.90
N GLN A 82 -12.46 5.28 -23.09
CA GLN A 82 -11.42 5.64 -22.12
C GLN A 82 -12.01 6.25 -20.83
N LEU A 83 -13.10 7.01 -20.94
CA LEU A 83 -13.78 7.56 -19.77
C LEU A 83 -14.43 6.46 -18.92
N ASP A 84 -15.08 5.50 -19.58
CA ASP A 84 -15.67 4.32 -18.94
C ASP A 84 -14.60 3.49 -18.22
N ALA A 85 -13.51 3.17 -18.91
CA ALA A 85 -12.39 2.44 -18.31
C ALA A 85 -11.75 3.22 -17.14
N ALA A 86 -11.64 4.55 -17.22
CA ALA A 86 -11.17 5.36 -16.08
C ALA A 86 -12.13 5.27 -14.87
N ALA A 87 -13.44 5.23 -15.10
CA ALA A 87 -14.43 5.09 -14.05
C ALA A 87 -14.39 3.70 -13.39
N GLN A 88 -14.15 2.64 -14.16
CA GLN A 88 -14.00 1.28 -13.64
C GLN A 88 -12.78 1.10 -12.72
N LEU A 89 -11.77 1.98 -12.84
CA LEU A 89 -10.58 1.98 -11.99
C LEU A 89 -10.75 2.76 -10.67
N LEU A 90 -11.94 3.31 -10.40
CA LEU A 90 -12.24 3.92 -9.12
C LEU A 90 -12.51 2.85 -8.06
N ILE A 91 -11.53 2.61 -7.19
CA ILE A 91 -11.56 1.51 -6.21
C ILE A 91 -11.46 1.96 -4.74
N THR A 92 -10.94 3.17 -4.49
CA THR A 92 -10.76 3.74 -3.14
C THR A 92 -11.52 5.06 -3.01
N TYR A 93 -11.70 5.56 -1.78
CA TYR A 93 -12.35 6.85 -1.52
C TYR A 93 -11.39 7.90 -0.95
N ASP A 94 -10.10 7.72 -1.21
CA ASP A 94 -9.10 8.74 -0.94
C ASP A 94 -9.30 9.99 -1.81
N ALA A 95 -8.64 11.07 -1.42
CA ALA A 95 -8.77 12.37 -2.11
C ALA A 95 -8.44 12.31 -3.60
N LYS A 96 -7.50 11.45 -4.04
CA LYS A 96 -7.14 11.32 -5.46
C LYS A 96 -8.25 10.62 -6.23
N SER A 97 -8.81 9.54 -5.68
CA SER A 97 -9.91 8.82 -6.30
C SER A 97 -11.18 9.67 -6.39
N LEU A 98 -11.49 10.46 -5.35
CA LEU A 98 -12.62 11.40 -5.39
C LEU A 98 -12.39 12.56 -6.39
N ALA A 99 -11.16 13.06 -6.51
CA ALA A 99 -10.81 14.05 -7.53
C ALA A 99 -10.98 13.48 -8.95
N ARG A 100 -10.60 12.22 -9.18
CA ARG A 100 -10.83 11.52 -10.46
C ARG A 100 -12.31 11.37 -10.77
N TYR A 101 -13.11 10.95 -9.79
CA TYR A 101 -14.57 10.89 -9.92
C TYR A 101 -15.15 12.25 -10.36
N GLY A 102 -14.74 13.35 -9.70
CA GLY A 102 -15.15 14.70 -10.09
C GLY A 102 -14.74 15.08 -11.53
N ARG A 103 -13.53 14.71 -11.95
CA ARG A 103 -13.07 14.92 -13.34
C ARG A 103 -13.87 14.12 -14.35
N ILE A 104 -14.24 12.87 -14.03
CA ILE A 104 -15.10 12.05 -14.90
C ILE A 104 -16.46 12.71 -15.09
N LEU A 105 -17.07 13.17 -14.00
CA LEU A 105 -18.34 13.91 -14.05
C LEU A 105 -18.23 15.20 -14.87
N ALA A 106 -17.09 15.90 -14.82
CA ALA A 106 -16.86 17.10 -15.62
C ALA A 106 -16.66 16.82 -17.12
N ILE A 107 -16.14 15.65 -17.48
CA ILE A 107 -15.95 15.25 -18.90
C ILE A 107 -17.26 14.76 -19.50
N LYS A 108 -18.12 14.09 -18.73
CA LYS A 108 -19.37 13.51 -19.22
C LYS A 108 -20.24 14.50 -20.04
N PRO A 109 -20.51 15.75 -19.60
CA PRO A 109 -21.24 16.73 -20.40
C PRO A 109 -20.57 17.09 -21.74
N ARG A 110 -19.25 17.05 -21.82
CA ARG A 110 -18.50 17.33 -23.05
C ARG A 110 -18.68 16.22 -24.09
N LEU A 111 -18.81 14.97 -23.64
CA LEU A 111 -19.16 13.85 -24.52
C LEU A 111 -20.60 13.96 -25.04
N VAL A 112 -21.55 14.34 -24.18
CA VAL A 112 -22.95 14.61 -24.62
C VAL A 112 -22.96 15.72 -25.66
N ALA A 113 -22.27 16.84 -25.41
CA ALA A 113 -22.17 17.95 -26.34
C ALA A 113 -21.48 17.57 -27.66
N ALA A 114 -20.59 16.58 -27.64
CA ALA A 114 -19.93 16.02 -28.82
C ALA A 114 -20.78 14.97 -29.57
N GLY A 115 -21.99 14.65 -29.09
CA GLY A 115 -22.95 13.79 -29.78
C GLY A 115 -23.11 12.37 -29.21
N VAL A 116 -22.51 12.04 -28.07
CA VAL A 116 -22.81 10.77 -27.39
C VAL A 116 -24.25 10.77 -26.88
N LYS A 117 -25.03 9.77 -27.30
CA LYS A 117 -26.39 9.56 -26.81
C LYS A 117 -26.39 8.91 -25.44
N ALA A 118 -27.49 9.09 -24.69
CA ALA A 118 -27.64 8.57 -23.34
C ALA A 118 -27.44 7.05 -23.25
N GLU A 119 -27.91 6.29 -24.25
CA GLU A 119 -27.78 4.83 -24.28
C GLU A 119 -26.32 4.38 -24.31
N GLY A 120 -25.44 5.16 -24.94
CA GLY A 120 -24.00 4.91 -24.96
C GLY A 120 -23.31 5.13 -23.61
N MET A 121 -23.92 5.88 -22.69
CA MET A 121 -23.34 6.18 -21.37
C MET A 121 -23.75 5.22 -20.26
N THR A 122 -24.57 4.21 -20.57
CA THR A 122 -25.13 3.28 -19.56
C THR A 122 -24.06 2.56 -18.74
N SER A 123 -22.99 2.07 -19.39
CA SER A 123 -21.85 1.45 -18.70
C SER A 123 -21.16 2.42 -17.74
N LEU A 124 -20.85 3.63 -18.22
CA LEU A 124 -20.20 4.67 -17.43
C LEU A 124 -21.06 5.04 -16.21
N ASP A 125 -22.37 5.19 -16.42
CA ASP A 125 -23.31 5.54 -15.36
C ASP A 125 -23.45 4.44 -14.32
N SER A 126 -23.42 3.18 -14.76
CA SER A 126 -23.39 2.02 -13.87
C SER A 126 -22.10 1.98 -13.04
N ALA A 127 -20.93 2.22 -13.65
CA ALA A 127 -19.65 2.26 -12.94
C ALA A 127 -19.62 3.37 -11.89
N LEU A 128 -20.07 4.58 -12.25
CA LEU A 128 -20.13 5.71 -11.33
C LEU A 128 -21.15 5.51 -10.20
N ALA A 129 -22.29 4.87 -10.48
CA ALA A 129 -23.28 4.52 -9.47
C ALA A 129 -22.76 3.43 -8.52
N THR A 130 -22.07 2.42 -9.05
CA THR A 130 -21.44 1.35 -8.25
C THR A 130 -20.40 1.93 -7.31
N TYR A 131 -19.51 2.79 -7.82
CA TYR A 131 -18.54 3.50 -7.00
C TYR A 131 -19.21 4.39 -5.94
N LYS A 132 -20.25 5.14 -6.29
CA LYS A 132 -20.98 5.94 -5.29
C LYS A 132 -21.59 5.07 -4.19
N ASN A 133 -22.26 3.99 -4.56
CA ASN A 133 -23.02 3.15 -3.63
C ASN A 133 -22.11 2.28 -2.75
N GLY A 134 -20.91 1.94 -3.21
CA GLY A 134 -19.94 1.14 -2.46
C GLY A 134 -19.19 1.91 -1.36
N ALA A 135 -19.35 3.23 -1.26
CA ALA A 135 -18.59 4.06 -0.32
C ALA A 135 -18.83 3.69 1.14
N PHE A 136 -20.09 3.42 1.49
CA PHE A 136 -20.45 3.04 2.85
C PHE A 136 -19.84 1.69 3.23
N ASP A 137 -20.07 0.65 2.43
CA ASP A 137 -19.61 -0.71 2.74
C ASP A 137 -18.08 -0.77 2.85
N PHE A 138 -17.37 -0.09 1.95
CA PHE A 138 -15.90 -0.01 1.98
C PHE A 138 -15.36 0.62 3.26
N LEU A 139 -15.91 1.78 3.66
CA LEU A 139 -15.45 2.48 4.86
C LEU A 139 -15.85 1.74 6.14
N LYS A 140 -17.03 1.12 6.15
CA LYS A 140 -17.48 0.26 7.24
C LYS A 140 -16.54 -0.93 7.42
N GLU A 141 -16.26 -1.68 6.35
CA GLU A 141 -15.39 -2.85 6.40
C GLU A 141 -13.98 -2.48 6.90
N GLN A 142 -13.41 -1.37 6.42
CA GLN A 142 -12.12 -0.89 6.92
C GLN A 142 -12.14 -0.53 8.41
N ALA A 143 -13.20 0.11 8.89
CA ALA A 143 -13.33 0.49 10.30
C ALA A 143 -13.57 -0.72 11.20
N GLU A 144 -14.39 -1.68 10.76
CA GLU A 144 -14.75 -2.89 11.49
C GLU A 144 -13.56 -3.86 11.60
N ASN A 145 -12.77 -3.99 10.53
CA ASN A 145 -11.65 -4.93 10.48
C ASN A 145 -10.33 -4.35 11.02
N ASN A 146 -10.31 -3.09 11.44
CA ASN A 146 -9.12 -2.51 12.06
C ASN A 146 -8.92 -3.10 13.47
N GLN A 147 -8.00 -4.06 13.60
CA GLN A 147 -7.62 -4.68 14.87
C GLN A 147 -6.21 -4.28 15.33
N ASP A 148 -5.55 -3.38 14.62
CA ASP A 148 -4.25 -2.87 15.01
C ASP A 148 -4.46 -1.80 16.09
N TYR A 149 -4.08 -2.09 17.34
CA TYR A 149 -4.23 -1.15 18.47
C TYR A 149 -3.02 -0.23 18.67
N THR A 150 -2.13 -0.13 17.67
CA THR A 150 -0.96 0.76 17.68
C THR A 150 -1.26 2.11 17.03
N GLN A 151 -0.22 2.91 16.78
CA GLN A 151 -0.33 4.16 16.04
C GLN A 151 -0.81 3.94 14.59
N VAL A 152 -0.45 2.81 13.96
CA VAL A 152 -0.84 2.51 12.58
C VAL A 152 -2.37 2.40 12.47
N GLY A 153 -3.01 1.66 13.37
CA GLY A 153 -4.48 1.57 13.40
C GLY A 153 -5.15 2.89 13.78
N ALA A 154 -4.52 3.73 14.61
CA ALA A 154 -5.00 5.07 14.90
C ALA A 154 -5.00 5.96 13.65
N ASP A 155 -3.92 5.92 12.87
CA ASP A 155 -3.78 6.67 11.62
C ASP A 155 -4.76 6.17 10.56
N GLN A 156 -4.99 4.85 10.47
CA GLN A 156 -6.02 4.27 9.60
C GLN A 156 -7.41 4.78 9.96
N ASN A 157 -7.79 4.78 11.25
CA ASN A 157 -9.09 5.31 11.67
C ASN A 157 -9.23 6.81 11.36
N LYS A 158 -8.16 7.59 11.49
CA LYS A 158 -8.16 9.01 11.10
C LYS A 158 -8.32 9.19 9.59
N GLN A 159 -7.71 8.33 8.78
CA GLN A 159 -7.91 8.31 7.34
C GLN A 159 -9.37 7.98 7.01
N ILE A 160 -9.96 6.96 7.63
CA ILE A 160 -11.37 6.59 7.45
C ILE A 160 -12.29 7.75 7.83
N GLU A 161 -12.06 8.44 8.96
CA GLU A 161 -12.85 9.63 9.34
C GLU A 161 -12.74 10.75 8.29
N THR A 162 -11.55 10.93 7.70
CA THR A 162 -11.31 11.93 6.65
C THR A 162 -12.06 11.57 5.36
N GLU A 163 -11.93 10.32 4.89
CA GLU A 163 -12.62 9.82 3.70
C GLU A 163 -14.14 9.86 3.91
N LEU A 164 -14.63 9.43 5.07
CA LEU A 164 -16.04 9.49 5.45
C LEU A 164 -16.61 10.90 5.35
N SER A 165 -15.87 11.91 5.85
CA SER A 165 -16.29 13.31 5.73
C SER A 165 -16.38 13.75 4.26
N GLN A 166 -15.44 13.32 3.42
CA GLN A 166 -15.43 13.68 2.01
C GLN A 166 -16.59 13.03 1.25
N VAL A 167 -16.83 11.73 1.44
CA VAL A 167 -17.93 11.04 0.77
C VAL A 167 -19.30 11.48 1.30
N ALA A 168 -19.41 11.90 2.56
CA ALA A 168 -20.63 12.49 3.11
C ALA A 168 -20.93 13.86 2.48
N LYS A 169 -19.91 14.72 2.28
CA LYS A 169 -20.06 16.00 1.58
C LYS A 169 -20.51 15.82 0.13
N LEU A 170 -20.11 14.72 -0.52
CA LEU A 170 -20.53 14.35 -1.86
C LEU A 170 -21.92 13.67 -1.89
N GLY A 171 -22.54 13.42 -0.74
CA GLY A 171 -23.84 12.75 -0.63
C GLY A 171 -23.80 11.28 -1.06
N PHE A 172 -22.65 10.62 -0.91
CA PHE A 172 -22.50 9.18 -1.16
C PHE A 172 -22.99 8.37 0.03
N VAL A 173 -22.79 8.92 1.24
CA VAL A 173 -23.27 8.35 2.50
C VAL A 173 -24.18 9.34 3.20
N ASN A 174 -25.23 8.82 3.83
CA ASN A 174 -26.11 9.62 4.69
C ASN A 174 -25.61 9.64 6.15
N GLU A 175 -26.26 10.42 7.02
CA GLU A 175 -25.82 10.57 8.41
C GLU A 175 -25.93 9.26 9.21
N ALA A 176 -26.95 8.43 8.97
CA ALA A 176 -27.10 7.15 9.67
C ALA A 176 -25.93 6.20 9.34
N GLN A 177 -25.59 6.09 8.06
CA GLN A 177 -24.44 5.34 7.57
C GLN A 177 -23.12 5.88 8.15
N ALA A 178 -22.96 7.20 8.19
CA ALA A 178 -21.78 7.82 8.76
C ALA A 178 -21.64 7.56 10.26
N GLN A 179 -22.75 7.56 11.01
CA GLN A 179 -22.75 7.21 12.43
C GLN A 179 -22.39 5.74 12.67
N GLU A 180 -22.81 4.83 11.80
CA GLU A 180 -22.44 3.42 11.91
C GLU A 180 -20.92 3.21 11.77
N VAL A 181 -20.29 3.82 10.76
CA VAL A 181 -18.82 3.78 10.59
C VAL A 181 -18.10 4.38 11.80
N ARG A 182 -18.57 5.54 12.29
CA ARG A 182 -18.03 6.17 13.51
C ARG A 182 -18.19 5.27 14.74
N GLY A 183 -19.26 4.48 14.82
CA GLY A 183 -19.49 3.51 15.88
C GLY A 183 -18.37 2.47 15.99
N PHE A 184 -17.93 1.91 14.85
CA PHE A 184 -16.79 0.98 14.82
C PHE A 184 -15.49 1.64 15.29
N ILE A 185 -15.21 2.86 14.84
CA ILE A 185 -14.03 3.62 15.27
C ILE A 185 -14.07 3.90 16.78
N GLN A 186 -15.23 4.25 17.33
CA GLN A 186 -15.38 4.47 18.78
C GLN A 186 -15.21 3.18 19.58
N LYS A 187 -15.73 2.06 19.08
CA LYS A 187 -15.51 0.74 19.69
C LYS A 187 -14.01 0.41 19.73
N TRP A 188 -13.30 0.59 18.62
CA TRP A 188 -11.85 0.41 18.58
C TRP A 188 -11.12 1.31 19.58
N LYS A 189 -11.49 2.60 19.69
CA LYS A 189 -10.88 3.55 20.66
C LYS A 189 -11.08 3.08 22.11
N ALA A 190 -12.26 2.54 22.42
CA ALA A 190 -12.56 1.99 23.74
C ALA A 190 -11.74 0.73 24.04
N GLU A 191 -11.62 -0.18 23.07
CA GLU A 191 -10.82 -1.42 23.19
C GLU A 191 -9.33 -1.10 23.33
N LYS A 192 -8.79 -0.17 22.54
CA LYS A 192 -7.42 0.32 22.70
C LYS A 192 -7.16 0.85 24.10
N THR A 193 -8.06 1.69 24.62
CA THR A 193 -7.92 2.28 25.96
C THR A 193 -7.90 1.20 27.04
N LYS A 194 -8.68 0.13 26.87
CA LYS A 194 -8.67 -1.02 27.77
C LYS A 194 -7.33 -1.78 27.68
N LEU A 195 -6.87 -2.06 26.46
CA LEU A 195 -5.60 -2.73 26.22
C LEU A 195 -4.41 -1.96 26.79
N ASP A 196 -4.37 -0.63 26.59
CA ASP A 196 -3.32 0.25 27.12
C ASP A 196 -3.27 0.18 28.66
N LYS A 197 -4.43 0.13 29.33
CA LYS A 197 -4.49 -0.03 30.79
C LYS A 197 -3.98 -1.40 31.23
N GLU A 198 -4.38 -2.47 30.56
CA GLU A 198 -3.92 -3.84 30.86
C GLU A 198 -2.40 -3.96 30.68
N ILE A 199 -1.85 -3.38 29.61
CA ILE A 199 -0.40 -3.35 29.36
C ILE A 199 0.32 -2.57 30.46
N GLU A 200 -0.20 -1.40 30.85
CA GLU A 200 0.43 -0.59 31.91
C GLU A 200 0.36 -1.27 33.28
N GLU A 201 -0.75 -1.93 33.61
CA GLU A 201 -0.87 -2.73 34.82
C GLU A 201 0.09 -3.93 34.82
N GLN A 202 0.25 -4.61 33.68
CA GLN A 202 1.20 -5.71 33.55
C GLN A 202 2.64 -5.21 33.67
N ARG A 203 2.99 -4.09 33.02
CA ARG A 203 4.31 -3.46 33.13
C ARG A 203 4.67 -3.12 34.58
N LYS A 204 3.71 -2.61 35.35
CA LYS A 204 3.90 -2.32 36.78
C LYS A 204 4.13 -3.59 37.61
N LYS A 205 3.41 -4.68 37.30
CA LYS A 205 3.61 -5.99 37.96
C LYS A 205 5.00 -6.54 37.63
N ASP A 206 5.37 -6.56 36.36
CA ASP A 206 6.68 -7.07 35.90
C ASP A 206 7.83 -6.25 36.51
N GLU A 207 7.69 -4.92 36.61
CA GLU A 207 8.69 -4.06 37.26
C GLU A 207 8.80 -4.34 38.77
N ALA A 208 7.67 -4.58 39.44
CA ALA A 208 7.66 -4.93 40.86
C ALA A 208 8.28 -6.31 41.12
N GLU A 209 7.98 -7.30 40.28
CA GLU A 209 8.56 -8.64 40.35
C GLU A 209 10.06 -8.62 40.07
N MET A 210 10.51 -7.88 39.05
CA MET A 210 11.94 -7.69 38.77
C MET A 210 12.68 -7.02 39.93
N LYS A 211 12.09 -5.99 40.55
CA LYS A 211 12.67 -5.34 41.75
C LYS A 211 12.74 -6.30 42.94
N ALA A 212 11.69 -7.07 43.19
CA ALA A 212 11.66 -8.05 44.27
C ALA A 212 12.68 -9.18 44.04
N GLN A 213 12.85 -9.62 42.79
CA GLN A 213 13.84 -10.63 42.44
C GLN A 213 15.27 -10.09 42.62
N ALA A 214 15.55 -8.88 42.12
CA ALA A 214 16.85 -8.23 42.30
C ALA A 214 17.21 -8.03 43.79
N GLU A 215 16.24 -7.73 44.65
CA GLU A 215 16.48 -7.61 46.09
C GLU A 215 16.74 -8.97 46.76
N LYS A 216 16.05 -10.04 46.33
CA LYS A 216 16.32 -11.41 46.80
C LYS A 216 17.70 -11.87 46.36
N ASP A 217 18.09 -11.62 45.12
CA ASP A 217 19.41 -11.99 44.59
C ASP A 217 20.52 -11.24 45.34
N LYS A 218 20.33 -9.95 45.62
CA LYS A 218 21.28 -9.17 46.44
C LYS A 218 21.42 -9.73 47.86
N LYS A 219 20.32 -10.13 48.51
CA LYS A 219 20.35 -10.74 49.86
C LYS A 219 21.00 -12.12 49.85
N ALA A 220 20.83 -12.90 48.77
CA ALA A 220 21.50 -14.19 48.61
C ALA A 220 23.01 -14.02 48.43
N ASP A 221 23.46 -13.03 47.65
CA ASP A 221 24.88 -12.71 47.46
C ASP A 221 25.54 -12.17 48.75
N GLU A 222 24.83 -11.37 49.53
CA GLU A 222 25.32 -10.88 50.84
C GLU A 222 25.41 -12.02 51.86
N ALA A 223 24.47 -12.97 51.86
CA ALA A 223 24.54 -14.17 52.71
C ALA A 223 25.68 -15.11 52.29
N ALA A 224 25.94 -15.26 50.99
CA ALA A 224 27.07 -16.04 50.49
C ALA A 224 28.43 -15.42 50.87
N LYS A 225 28.53 -14.08 50.91
CA LYS A 225 29.73 -13.38 51.38
C LYS A 225 29.90 -13.42 52.91
N ALA A 226 28.82 -13.41 53.68
CA ALA A 226 28.87 -13.54 55.14
C ALA A 226 29.21 -14.97 55.61
N GLY A 227 29.00 -15.98 54.77
CA GLY A 227 29.42 -17.37 55.01
C GLY A 227 30.91 -17.66 54.77
N SER A 228 31.67 -16.72 54.20
CA SER A 228 33.13 -16.85 54.00
C SER A 228 33.93 -16.25 55.16
N GLY A 229 33.56 -16.65 56.39
CA GLY A 229 34.29 -16.37 57.63
C GLY A 229 35.09 -17.60 58.07
N ALA A 230 36.31 -17.73 57.52
CA ALA A 230 37.49 -18.44 58.00
C ALA A 230 37.35 -19.62 59.01
N THR A 231 37.79 -20.80 58.57
CA THR A 231 38.59 -21.73 59.40
C THR A 231 39.98 -21.85 58.74
N PRO A 232 41.10 -21.44 59.38
CA PRO A 232 42.43 -21.74 58.87
C PRO A 232 42.84 -23.14 59.36
N ALA A 233 43.09 -24.06 58.43
CA ALA A 233 43.74 -25.33 58.75
C ALA A 233 45.28 -25.14 58.71
N PRO A 234 46.03 -25.59 59.73
CA PRO A 234 47.48 -25.56 59.73
C PRO A 234 48.03 -26.70 58.86
N GLY A 235 49.17 -26.43 58.21
CA GLY A 235 49.61 -27.16 57.02
C GLY A 235 50.42 -28.43 57.24
N THR A 236 50.86 -28.98 56.11
CA THR A 236 52.05 -29.84 56.01
C THR A 236 52.82 -29.50 54.72
N PRO A 237 54.16 -29.35 54.76
CA PRO A 237 54.98 -28.85 53.66
C PRO A 237 55.60 -29.96 52.79
N GLY A 238 55.98 -29.58 51.56
CA GLY A 238 56.86 -30.35 50.67
C GLY A 238 56.36 -30.36 49.21
N SER A 239 56.79 -29.43 48.35
CA SER A 239 57.95 -29.55 47.43
C SER A 239 57.61 -30.49 46.24
N THR A 240 57.73 -30.17 44.94
CA THR A 240 58.45 -29.13 44.20
C THR A 240 58.15 -29.21 42.69
N PHE A 241 58.37 -28.09 41.99
CA PHE A 241 58.85 -27.94 40.60
C PHE A 241 57.92 -28.04 39.38
N GLY A 242 57.91 -26.94 38.60
CA GLY A 242 57.42 -26.85 37.22
C GLY A 242 57.08 -25.42 36.79
N VAL A 243 58.09 -24.60 36.49
CA VAL A 243 58.01 -23.18 36.03
C VAL A 243 58.03 -23.13 34.47
N PRO A 244 58.03 -21.96 33.77
CA PRO A 244 56.90 -21.23 33.18
C PRO A 244 56.98 -20.99 31.64
N ASN A 245 55.95 -20.39 31.02
CA ASN A 245 56.09 -19.27 30.04
C ASN A 245 54.69 -18.63 29.74
N SER A 246 54.50 -17.31 29.92
CA SER A 246 54.52 -16.23 28.89
C SER A 246 53.45 -16.41 27.79
N THR A 247 52.55 -15.47 27.46
CA THR A 247 52.73 -14.03 27.22
C THR A 247 51.37 -13.31 27.33
N GLY A 248 51.38 -12.05 27.77
CA GLY A 248 50.19 -11.19 27.84
C GLY A 248 49.92 -10.36 26.58
N THR A 249 48.76 -9.68 26.61
CA THR A 249 48.32 -8.40 26.01
C THR A 249 46.78 -8.52 25.94
N GLY A 250 45.92 -7.66 26.49
CA GLY A 250 45.94 -6.21 26.65
C GLY A 250 44.62 -5.67 26.06
N LYS A 251 44.05 -4.66 26.72
CA LYS A 251 42.98 -3.73 26.27
C LYS A 251 41.50 -4.05 26.58
N ALA A 252 40.92 -3.19 27.42
CA ALA A 252 39.49 -2.90 27.58
C ALA A 252 39.00 -1.91 26.48
N PRO A 253 37.79 -1.33 26.57
CA PRO A 253 36.45 -1.91 26.38
C PRO A 253 35.73 -1.24 25.18
N ALA A 254 34.67 -1.85 24.64
CA ALA A 254 33.81 -1.18 23.66
C ALA A 254 32.32 -1.48 23.90
N THR A 255 31.60 -0.39 24.10
CA THR A 255 30.15 -0.20 24.07
C THR A 255 29.48 -0.84 22.86
N GLY A 256 28.50 -1.71 23.09
CA GLY A 256 27.64 -2.28 22.06
C GLY A 256 26.26 -1.63 22.09
N THR A 257 26.05 -0.63 21.24
CA THR A 257 24.75 -0.12 20.81
C THR A 257 24.14 -1.12 19.83
N THR A 258 22.97 -1.69 20.13
CA THR A 258 22.18 -2.47 19.17
C THR A 258 21.07 -1.62 18.56
N ALA A 259 21.27 -1.28 17.29
CA ALA A 259 20.24 -0.83 16.36
C ALA A 259 19.52 -2.07 15.73
N PRO A 260 18.35 -1.91 15.10
CA PRO A 260 17.37 -2.98 14.91
C PRO A 260 17.61 -3.80 13.62
N PRO A 261 17.11 -5.05 13.53
CA PRO A 261 17.12 -5.77 12.27
C PRO A 261 15.97 -5.36 11.34
N SER A 262 16.39 -4.97 10.14
CA SER A 262 15.66 -4.93 8.88
C SER A 262 14.93 -6.25 8.59
N GLY A 263 13.77 -6.13 7.96
CA GLY A 263 12.85 -7.23 7.69
C GLY A 263 13.32 -8.27 6.68
N ASN A 264 12.53 -9.33 6.59
CA ASN A 264 12.47 -10.16 5.40
C ASN A 264 11.08 -10.78 5.24
N SER A 265 10.38 -10.32 4.21
CA SER A 265 9.08 -10.82 3.74
C SER A 265 9.28 -12.18 3.06
N LYS A 266 8.49 -13.19 3.44
CA LYS A 266 8.42 -14.45 2.70
C LYS A 266 7.01 -14.65 2.16
N ALA A 267 6.91 -14.50 0.84
CA ALA A 267 5.74 -14.81 0.04
C ALA A 267 5.46 -16.32 0.06
N SER A 268 4.18 -16.67 0.14
CA SER A 268 3.69 -18.04 -0.06
C SER A 268 2.70 -18.05 -1.22
N SER A 269 3.07 -18.79 -2.26
CA SER A 269 2.16 -19.39 -3.24
C SER A 269 2.68 -20.80 -3.54
N PRO A 270 1.77 -21.77 -3.70
CA PRO A 270 1.85 -22.62 -4.89
C PRO A 270 0.43 -22.86 -5.47
N ALA A 271 0.19 -22.60 -6.76
CA ALA A 271 0.47 -23.44 -7.93
C ALA A 271 -0.79 -24.18 -8.40
N GLY A 272 -1.16 -23.93 -9.66
CA GLY A 272 -2.27 -24.58 -10.33
C GLY A 272 -1.92 -25.96 -10.88
N SER A 273 -2.98 -26.70 -11.22
CA SER A 273 -2.94 -27.83 -12.15
C SER A 273 -4.16 -27.71 -13.06
N GLY A 274 -3.91 -27.64 -14.36
CA GLY A 274 -4.95 -27.67 -15.39
C GLY A 274 -5.14 -29.07 -15.96
N ALA A 275 -6.34 -29.35 -16.48
CA ALA A 275 -6.52 -30.29 -17.58
C ALA A 275 -7.88 -30.12 -18.29
N ALA A 276 -7.77 -29.86 -19.59
CA ALA A 276 -8.54 -30.43 -20.71
C ALA A 276 -10.03 -30.09 -20.90
N SER A 277 -10.25 -29.28 -21.95
CA SER A 277 -11.46 -29.11 -22.73
C SER A 277 -11.92 -30.39 -23.45
N LYS A 278 -13.24 -30.54 -23.62
CA LYS A 278 -13.87 -31.32 -24.70
C LYS A 278 -14.93 -30.47 -25.43
N PRO A 279 -15.11 -30.61 -26.76
CA PRO A 279 -15.90 -29.71 -27.59
C PRO A 279 -17.41 -30.08 -27.65
N PRO A 280 -18.29 -29.15 -28.05
CA PRO A 280 -19.71 -29.42 -28.22
C PRO A 280 -20.02 -30.14 -29.55
N VAL A 281 -20.89 -31.15 -29.46
CA VAL A 281 -21.45 -31.89 -30.59
C VAL A 281 -22.63 -31.09 -31.17
N LYS A 282 -22.53 -30.76 -32.46
CA LYS A 282 -23.67 -30.42 -33.32
C LYS A 282 -24.57 -31.65 -33.50
N LYS A 283 -25.88 -31.49 -33.31
CA LYS A 283 -26.88 -32.16 -34.15
C LYS A 283 -27.98 -31.17 -34.49
N GLY A 284 -28.12 -30.92 -35.80
CA GLY A 284 -29.29 -30.28 -36.37
C GLY A 284 -30.42 -31.28 -36.55
N GLY A 285 -31.62 -30.72 -36.58
CA GLY A 285 -32.92 -31.29 -36.90
C GLY A 285 -33.90 -30.13 -36.88
#